data_AF-A0A7X7L748-F1
#
_entry.id   AF-A0A7X7L748-F1
#
_cell.length_a   1.000
_cell.length_b   1.000
_cell.length_c   1.000
_cell.angle_alpha   90.00
_cell.angle_beta   90.00
_cell.angle_gamma   90.00
#
_symmetry.space_group_name_H-M   'P 1'
#
loop_
_entity.id
_entity.type
_entity.pdbx_description
1 polymer ?
#
loop_
_entity_poly.entity_id
_entity_poly.type
_entity_poly.pdbx_seq_one_letter_code
_entity_poly.pdbx_strand_id
1 'polypeptide(L)'
;ATDIFLSSAVRNNAKLIISVPCCQHQLFSQIENDQLKPLLSYGLQKDRFTEMLTNTLRVLALKSRGYSVDMIEFTAFEHTMKNVLIRAVYTNNIDVQAKKEYDKLKAMYNITKFSGDLI
;
A
#
# COMPACT_ATOMS: atom_id res chain seq x y z
N ALA A 1 11.43 3.33 1.77
CA ALA A 1 11.64 4.56 0.98
C ALA A 1 10.32 5.20 0.56
N THR A 2 9.49 4.52 -0.25
CA THR A 2 8.16 5.03 -0.67
C THR A 2 7.30 5.46 0.51
N ASP A 3 7.22 4.66 1.57
CA ASP A 3 6.37 4.98 2.74
C ASP A 3 6.84 6.22 3.49
N ILE A 4 8.17 6.43 3.58
CA ILE A 4 8.77 7.63 4.17
C ILE A 4 8.42 8.86 3.33
N PHE A 5 8.49 8.73 1.99
CA PHE A 5 8.08 9.80 1.09
C PHE A 5 6.60 10.15 1.24
N LEU A 6 5.71 9.15 1.22
CA LEU A 6 4.27 9.35 1.40
C LEU A 6 3.98 10.04 2.73
N SER A 7 4.60 9.56 3.81
CA SER A 7 4.48 10.15 5.15
C SER A 7 4.98 11.60 5.21
N SER A 8 6.09 11.90 4.53
CA SER A 8 6.60 13.26 4.41
C SER A 8 5.63 14.17 3.63
N ALA A 9 5.07 13.68 2.52
CA ALA A 9 4.11 14.43 1.72
C ALA A 9 2.84 14.76 2.51
N VAL A 10 2.32 13.80 3.30
CA VAL A 10 1.20 14.03 4.21
C VAL A 10 1.55 15.09 5.25
N ARG A 11 2.69 14.97 5.95
CA ARG A 11 3.13 15.96 6.97
C ARG A 11 3.30 17.37 6.40
N ASN A 12 3.72 17.49 5.15
CA ASN A 12 3.88 18.77 4.46
C ASN A 12 2.60 19.26 3.77
N ASN A 13 1.43 18.65 4.06
CA ASN A 13 0.13 19.04 3.52
C ASN A 13 0.09 19.11 1.98
N ALA A 14 0.77 18.18 1.32
CA ALA A 14 0.80 18.11 -0.15
C ALA A 14 -0.63 18.02 -0.71
N LYS A 15 -0.96 18.84 -1.71
CA LYS A 15 -2.29 18.82 -2.34
C LYS A 15 -2.47 17.66 -3.33
N LEU A 16 -1.37 17.20 -3.90
CA LEU A 16 -1.30 16.10 -4.86
C LEU A 16 -0.07 15.25 -4.56
N ILE A 17 -0.26 13.94 -4.52
CA ILE A 17 0.81 12.94 -4.42
C ILE A 17 0.66 12.00 -5.62
N ILE A 18 1.74 11.84 -6.36
CA ILE A 18 1.84 10.86 -7.45
C ILE A 18 3.04 9.99 -7.13
N SER A 19 2.82 8.68 -7.03
CA SER A 19 3.87 7.74 -6.62
C SER A 19 3.75 6.43 -7.37
N VAL A 20 4.85 6.00 -7.99
CA VAL A 20 5.02 4.62 -8.45
C VAL A 20 5.71 3.84 -7.33
N PRO A 21 4.98 3.04 -6.55
CA PRO A 21 5.58 2.24 -5.49
C PRO A 21 6.51 1.18 -6.08
N CYS A 22 7.77 1.16 -5.65
CA CYS A 22 8.79 0.29 -6.24
C CYS A 22 9.29 -0.83 -5.31
N CYS A 23 8.94 -0.83 -4.01
CA CYS A 23 9.45 -1.82 -3.05
C CYS A 23 8.38 -2.36 -2.08
N GLN A 24 8.38 -3.68 -1.93
CA GLN A 24 7.53 -4.50 -1.06
C GLN A 24 8.31 -5.37 -0.05
N HIS A 25 9.64 -5.28 -0.05
CA HIS A 25 10.53 -6.14 0.74
C HIS A 25 10.19 -6.20 2.24
N GLN A 26 9.71 -5.11 2.83
CA GLN A 26 9.38 -5.06 4.27
C GLN A 26 8.26 -6.04 4.64
N LEU A 27 7.24 -6.18 3.80
CA LEU A 27 6.10 -7.06 4.07
C LEU A 27 6.35 -8.48 3.58
N PHE A 28 7.22 -8.68 2.58
CA PHE A 28 7.47 -9.99 2.00
C PHE A 28 7.89 -11.03 3.05
N SER A 29 8.74 -10.64 4.00
CA SER A 29 9.20 -11.52 5.08
C SER A 29 8.19 -11.72 6.22
N GLN A 30 7.14 -10.91 6.28
CA GLN A 30 6.13 -10.96 7.35
C GLN A 30 4.86 -11.73 6.93
N ILE A 31 4.60 -11.82 5.63
CA ILE A 31 3.37 -12.43 5.13
C ILE A 31 3.48 -13.95 5.20
N GLU A 32 2.74 -14.51 6.16
CA GLU A 32 2.47 -15.93 6.31
C GLU A 32 0.99 -16.10 6.66
N ASN A 33 0.31 -17.02 5.97
CA ASN A 33 -1.10 -17.32 6.21
C ASN A 33 -1.36 -18.77 5.80
N ASP A 34 -1.76 -19.59 6.77
CA ASP A 34 -1.97 -21.04 6.56
C ASP A 34 -3.08 -21.33 5.55
N GLN A 35 -4.14 -20.50 5.52
CA GLN A 35 -5.24 -20.66 4.57
C GLN A 35 -4.81 -20.34 3.13
N LEU A 36 -3.85 -19.43 2.95
CA LEU A 36 -3.31 -19.04 1.64
C LEU A 36 -2.00 -19.77 1.30
N LYS A 37 -1.57 -20.74 2.10
CA LYS A 37 -0.29 -21.44 1.92
C LYS A 37 -0.09 -22.00 0.51
N PRO A 38 -1.07 -22.63 -0.15
CA PRO A 38 -0.90 -23.11 -1.54
C PRO A 38 -0.58 -21.99 -2.54
N LEU A 39 -1.09 -20.77 -2.30
CA LEU A 39 -0.83 -19.61 -3.15
C LEU A 39 0.53 -18.97 -2.81
N LEU A 40 0.83 -18.77 -1.53
CA LEU A 40 2.00 -18.03 -1.04
C LEU A 40 3.30 -18.86 -1.02
N SER A 41 3.24 -20.17 -1.26
CA SER A 41 4.43 -21.03 -1.30
C SER A 41 5.30 -20.78 -2.53
N TYR A 42 4.75 -20.21 -3.60
CA TYR A 42 5.49 -19.87 -4.81
C TYR A 42 6.04 -18.45 -4.70
N GLY A 43 7.37 -18.29 -4.77
CA GLY A 43 8.04 -17.00 -4.54
C GLY A 43 7.48 -15.85 -5.39
N LEU A 44 7.19 -16.09 -6.68
CA LEU A 44 6.59 -15.09 -7.57
C LEU A 44 5.17 -14.68 -7.12
N GLN A 45 4.34 -15.65 -6.70
CA GLN A 45 2.98 -15.38 -6.25
C GLN A 45 2.98 -14.63 -4.92
N LYS A 46 3.87 -15.03 -4.00
CA LYS A 46 4.08 -14.33 -2.74
C LYS A 46 4.54 -12.89 -2.99
N ASP A 47 5.43 -12.67 -3.95
CA ASP A 47 5.94 -11.34 -4.28
C ASP A 47 4.81 -10.41 -4.78
N ARG A 48 4.00 -10.91 -5.73
CA ARG A 48 2.85 -10.18 -6.27
C ARG A 48 1.80 -9.87 -5.21
N PHE A 49 1.47 -10.87 -4.40
CA PHE A 49 0.54 -10.70 -3.30
C PHE A 49 1.04 -9.66 -2.29
N THR A 50 2.33 -9.72 -1.94
CA THR A 50 2.97 -8.75 -1.04
C THR A 50 2.89 -7.34 -1.63
N GLU A 51 3.17 -7.17 -2.91
CA GLU A 51 3.06 -5.90 -3.61
C GLU A 51 1.64 -5.33 -3.52
N MET A 52 0.63 -6.12 -3.86
CA MET A 52 -0.78 -5.75 -3.77
C MET A 52 -1.18 -5.35 -2.35
N LEU A 53 -0.77 -6.14 -1.35
CA LEU A 53 -1.07 -5.89 0.05
C LEU A 53 -0.42 -4.58 0.53
N THR A 54 0.85 -4.38 0.20
CA THR A 54 1.59 -3.16 0.56
C THR A 54 0.94 -1.91 -0.04
N ASN A 55 0.55 -1.98 -1.32
CA ASN A 55 -0.08 -0.86 -2.00
C ASN A 55 -1.47 -0.56 -1.45
N THR A 56 -2.24 -1.59 -1.09
CA THR A 56 -3.54 -1.43 -0.43
C THR A 56 -3.39 -0.72 0.92
N LEU A 57 -2.43 -1.12 1.74
CA LEU A 57 -2.15 -0.47 3.03
C LEU A 57 -1.78 1.01 2.85
N ARG A 58 -0.94 1.34 1.86
CA ARG A 58 -0.58 2.74 1.54
C ARG A 58 -1.81 3.57 1.15
N VAL A 59 -2.69 3.01 0.33
CA VAL A 59 -3.94 3.67 -0.10
C VAL A 59 -4.85 3.92 1.11
N LEU A 60 -5.08 2.91 1.94
CA LEU A 60 -5.92 3.04 3.13
C LEU A 60 -5.36 4.06 4.12
N ALA A 61 -4.03 4.08 4.31
CA ALA A 61 -3.37 5.08 5.14
C ALA A 61 -3.59 6.50 4.59
N LEU A 62 -3.38 6.74 3.30
CA LEU A 62 -3.63 8.05 2.67
C LEU A 62 -5.10 8.49 2.78
N LYS A 63 -6.05 7.58 2.53
CA LYS A 63 -7.50 7.85 2.70
C LYS A 63 -7.84 8.27 4.12
N SER A 64 -7.26 7.59 5.12
CA SER A 64 -7.43 7.94 6.53
C SER A 64 -6.85 9.32 6.90
N ARG A 65 -6.04 9.92 6.03
CA ARG A 65 -5.45 11.25 6.19
C ARG A 65 -6.12 12.34 5.35
N GLY A 66 -7.29 12.07 4.78
CA GLY A 66 -8.08 13.09 4.08
C GLY A 66 -7.81 13.20 2.56
N TYR A 67 -7.18 12.17 1.98
CA TYR A 67 -6.94 12.11 0.53
C TYR A 67 -8.00 11.26 -0.16
N SER A 68 -8.48 11.73 -1.32
CA SER A 68 -9.08 10.85 -2.32
C SER A 68 -7.96 10.15 -3.08
N VAL A 69 -8.00 8.82 -3.18
CA VAL A 69 -6.89 8.02 -3.68
C VAL A 69 -7.34 7.05 -4.76
N ASP A 70 -6.67 7.11 -5.91
CA ASP A 70 -6.82 6.19 -7.03
C ASP A 70 -5.57 5.32 -7.17
N MET A 71 -5.77 4.05 -7.51
CA MET A 71 -4.71 3.13 -7.91
C MET A 71 -4.94 2.79 -9.38
N ILE A 72 -4.06 3.27 -10.26
CA ILE A 72 -4.23 3.14 -11.72
C ILE A 72 -3.07 2.39 -12.33
N GLU A 73 -3.34 1.70 -13.43
CA GLU A 73 -2.32 1.18 -14.31
C GLU A 73 -1.75 2.32 -15.18
N PHE A 74 -0.45 2.62 -15.07
CA PHE A 74 0.16 3.74 -15.80
C PHE A 74 0.85 3.32 -17.11
N THR A 75 1.06 2.02 -17.32
CA THR A 75 1.66 1.45 -18.51
C THR A 75 1.20 0.01 -18.67
N ALA A 76 1.15 -0.47 -19.91
CA ALA A 76 0.76 -1.83 -20.21
C ALA A 76 1.76 -2.86 -19.62
N PHE A 77 1.25 -4.02 -19.20
CA PHE A 77 2.02 -5.09 -18.54
C PHE A 77 3.21 -5.60 -19.37
N GLU A 78 3.16 -5.46 -20.69
CA GLU A 78 4.21 -5.87 -21.63
C GLU A 78 5.53 -5.12 -21.39
N HIS A 79 5.46 -3.92 -20.81
CA HIS A 79 6.62 -3.09 -20.54
C HIS A 79 7.17 -3.24 -19.12
N THR A 80 6.29 -3.47 -18.14
CA THR A 80 6.71 -3.73 -16.76
C THR A 80 5.58 -4.33 -15.96
N MET A 81 5.93 -5.29 -15.09
CA MET A 81 5.00 -5.83 -14.12
C MET A 81 4.84 -4.93 -12.88
N LYS A 82 5.56 -3.80 -12.80
CA LYS A 82 5.37 -2.74 -11.79
C LYS A 82 4.72 -1.54 -12.47
N ASN A 83 3.43 -1.69 -12.76
CA ASN A 83 2.64 -0.76 -13.55
C ASN A 83 1.60 0.01 -12.71
N VAL A 84 1.67 -0.09 -11.38
CA VAL A 84 0.75 0.62 -10.48
C VAL A 84 1.25 2.04 -10.18
N LEU A 85 0.36 3.01 -10.30
CA LEU A 85 0.53 4.39 -9.86
C LEU A 85 -0.52 4.71 -8.79
N ILE A 86 -0.06 5.23 -7.65
CA ILE A 86 -0.92 5.80 -6.62
C ILE A 86 -1.03 7.30 -6.87
N ARG A 87 -2.26 7.76 -7.12
CA ARG A 87 -2.61 9.18 -7.22
C ARG A 87 -3.46 9.54 -6.01
N ALA A 88 -3.00 10.47 -5.19
CA ALA A 88 -3.75 10.94 -4.03
C ALA A 88 -3.94 12.47 -4.10
N VAL A 89 -5.19 12.90 -4.06
CA VAL A 89 -5.58 14.32 -4.07
C VAL A 89 -6.13 14.67 -2.70
N TYR A 90 -5.60 15.71 -2.06
CA TYR A 90 -6.07 16.13 -0.75
C TYR A 90 -7.43 16.80 -0.88
N THR A 91 -8.46 16.18 -0.31
CA THR A 91 -9.85 16.69 -0.32
C THR A 91 -10.33 17.09 1.06
N ASN A 92 -9.51 16.90 2.10
CA ASN A 92 -9.87 17.06 3.51
C ASN A 92 -11.07 16.19 3.94
N ASN A 93 -11.33 15.09 3.22
CA ASN A 93 -12.37 14.12 3.57
C ASN A 93 -11.73 12.91 4.26
N ILE A 94 -11.70 12.92 5.59
CA ILE A 94 -11.07 11.85 6.38
C ILE A 94 -11.95 10.59 6.35
N ASP A 95 -11.42 9.53 5.75
CA ASP A 95 -12.09 8.24 5.72
C ASP A 95 -11.76 7.41 6.98
N VAL A 96 -12.65 7.48 7.97
CA VAL A 96 -12.54 6.72 9.22
C VAL A 96 -12.65 5.21 8.97
N GLN A 97 -13.38 4.79 7.94
CA GLN A 97 -13.54 3.38 7.60
C GLN A 97 -12.24 2.83 7.02
N ALA A 98 -11.53 3.60 6.19
CA ALA A 98 -10.22 3.22 5.68
C ALA A 98 -9.21 2.92 6.80
N LYS A 99 -9.23 3.68 7.91
CA LYS A 99 -8.39 3.40 9.07
C LYS A 99 -8.72 2.05 9.73
N LYS A 100 -10.01 1.75 9.90
CA LYS A 100 -10.45 0.46 10.46
C LYS A 100 -10.05 -0.70 9.56
N GLU A 101 -10.21 -0.54 8.24
CA GLU A 101 -9.82 -1.55 7.26
C GLU A 101 -8.32 -1.76 7.24
N TYR A 102 -7.52 -0.71 7.35
CA TYR A 102 -6.07 -0.78 7.48
C TYR A 102 -5.66 -1.64 8.69
N ASP A 103 -6.23 -1.36 9.86
CA ASP A 103 -5.90 -2.08 11.09
C ASP A 103 -6.36 -3.54 11.02
N LYS A 104 -7.54 -3.81 10.43
CA LYS A 104 -8.06 -5.16 10.18
C LYS A 104 -7.15 -5.95 9.24
N LEU A 105 -6.69 -5.33 8.15
CA LEU A 105 -5.81 -5.97 7.18
C LEU A 105 -4.46 -6.32 7.82
N LYS A 106 -3.88 -5.41 8.61
CA LYS A 106 -2.65 -5.68 9.36
C LYS A 106 -2.82 -6.86 10.32
N ALA A 107 -3.92 -6.90 11.06
CA ALA A 107 -4.22 -8.01 11.96
C ALA A 107 -4.38 -9.34 11.21
N MET A 108 -5.12 -9.35 10.09
CA MET A 108 -5.36 -10.53 9.28
C MET A 108 -4.08 -11.20 8.75
N TYR A 109 -3.05 -10.40 8.44
CA TYR A 109 -1.78 -10.88 7.90
C TYR A 109 -0.62 -10.79 8.90
N ASN A 110 -0.93 -10.65 10.20
CA ASN A 110 0.07 -10.57 11.28
C ASN A 110 1.18 -9.53 11.04
N ILE A 111 0.84 -8.39 10.42
CA ILE A 111 1.80 -7.33 10.10
C ILE A 111 2.06 -6.50 11.35
N THR A 112 3.26 -6.66 11.92
CA THR A 112 3.65 -5.98 13.16
C THR A 112 4.37 -4.66 12.89
N LYS A 113 5.27 -4.63 11.91
CA LYS A 113 6.09 -3.46 11.59
C LYS A 113 5.91 -3.07 10.13
N PHE A 114 5.28 -1.92 9.89
CA PHE A 114 5.16 -1.37 8.55
C PHE A 114 5.48 0.13 8.55
N SER A 115 6.38 0.56 7.66
CA SER A 115 6.77 1.97 7.58
C SER A 115 5.63 2.88 7.12
N GLY A 116 4.59 2.33 6.48
CA GLY A 116 3.37 3.06 6.14
C GLY A 116 2.52 3.46 7.36
N ASP A 117 2.82 2.94 8.57
CA ASP A 117 2.17 3.39 9.81
C ASP A 117 2.44 4.88 10.12
N LEU A 118 3.48 5.46 9.51
CA LEU A 118 3.85 6.86 9.65
C LEU A 118 3.10 7.79 8.67
N ILE A 119 2.43 7.24 7.66
CA ILE A 119 1.62 8.01 6.70
C ILE A 119 0.43 8.59 7.44
#